data_AF-A0A9P0PDJ2-F1
#
_entry.id   AF-A0A9P0PDJ2-F1
#
_cell.length_a   1.000
_cell.length_b   1.000
_cell.length_c   1.000
_cell.angle_alpha   90.00
_cell.angle_beta   90.00
_cell.angle_gamma   90.00
#
_symmetry.space_group_name_H-M   'P 1'
#
loop_
_entity.id
_entity.type
_entity.pdbx_description
1 polymer ?
#
loop_
_entity_poly.entity_id
_entity_poly.type
_entity_poly.pdbx_seq_one_letter_code
_entity_poly.pdbx_strand_id
1 'polypeptide(L)' 'MATALEDFPTWLSGKLQELKTDEDIFGSYIMGILDSDETAKEKSEALQGILSEIVENRKTKAVERREERKAQDCKGRA' A
#
# COMPACT_ATOMS: atom_id res chain seq x y z
N MET A 1 -16.75 2.00 27.27
CA MET A 1 -16.44 2.80 26.07
C MET A 1 -14.96 2.64 25.78
N ALA A 2 -14.60 1.69 24.91
CA ALA A 2 -13.23 1.48 24.40
C ALA A 2 -13.34 0.45 23.27
N THR A 3 -13.70 0.88 22.07
CA THR A 3 -13.82 -0.01 20.89
C THR A 3 -13.44 0.73 19.60
N ALA A 4 -12.49 1.67 19.68
CA ALA A 4 -12.05 2.45 18.52
C ALA A 4 -10.58 2.18 18.16
N LEU A 5 -9.77 1.79 19.15
CA LEU A 5 -8.35 1.49 18.94
C LEU A 5 -8.09 0.04 18.53
N GLU A 6 -8.99 -0.89 18.87
CA GLU A 6 -8.88 -2.31 18.54
C GLU A 6 -9.27 -2.59 17.07
N ASP A 7 -10.16 -1.76 16.51
CA ASP A 7 -10.60 -1.84 15.12
C ASP A 7 -9.60 -1.22 14.13
N PHE A 8 -8.75 -0.28 14.57
CA PHE A 8 -7.80 0.37 13.68
C PHE A 8 -6.74 -0.58 13.07
N PRO A 9 -6.02 -1.42 13.85
CA PRO A 9 -5.05 -2.37 13.27
C PRO A 9 -5.75 -3.37 12.35
N THR A 10 -6.95 -3.85 12.72
CA THR A 10 -7.75 -4.75 11.88
C THR A 10 -8.18 -4.09 10.56
N TRP A 11 -8.62 -2.84 10.61
CA TRP A 11 -8.96 -2.04 9.43
C TRP A 11 -7.73 -1.78 8.54
N LEU A 12 -6.60 -1.46 9.17
CA LEU A 12 -5.35 -1.19 8.47
C LEU A 12 -4.84 -2.45 7.76
N SER A 13 -4.83 -3.59 8.44
CA SER A 13 -4.54 -4.90 7.84
C SER A 13 -5.43 -5.18 6.64
N GLY A 14 -6.75 -4.99 6.78
CA GLY A 14 -7.69 -5.16 5.66
C GLY A 14 -7.37 -4.26 4.47
N LYS A 15 -7.07 -2.98 4.71
CA LYS A 15 -6.69 -2.03 3.67
C LYS A 15 -5.37 -2.38 2.98
N LEU A 16 -4.36 -2.81 3.74
CA LEU A 16 -3.07 -3.22 3.21
C LEU A 16 -3.19 -4.52 2.38
N GLN A 17 -4.06 -5.45 2.80
CA GLN A 17 -4.39 -6.64 2.02
C GLN A 17 -5.12 -6.30 0.70
N GLU A 18 -6.08 -5.37 0.73
CA GLU A 18 -6.72 -4.85 -0.49
C GLU A 18 -5.70 -4.23 -1.45
N LEU A 19 -4.73 -3.51 -0.89
CA LEU A 19 -3.60 -2.93 -1.62
C LEU A 19 -2.53 -3.97 -2.00
N LYS A 20 -2.70 -5.25 -1.62
CA LYS A 20 -1.73 -6.37 -1.63
C LYS A 20 -0.29 -5.94 -1.31
N THR A 21 -0.16 -5.22 -0.21
CA THR A 21 1.09 -4.83 0.43
C THR A 21 1.21 -5.59 1.76
N ASP A 22 2.45 -5.86 2.17
CA ASP A 22 2.72 -6.62 3.39
C ASP A 22 2.26 -5.88 4.65
N GLU A 23 1.21 -6.41 5.28
CA GLU A 23 0.61 -5.84 6.49
C GLU A 23 1.57 -5.88 7.70
N ASP A 24 2.49 -6.83 7.73
CA ASP A 24 3.45 -6.97 8.82
C ASP A 24 4.48 -5.81 8.83
N ILE A 25 4.95 -5.43 7.64
CA ILE A 25 5.92 -4.35 7.43
C ILE A 25 5.23 -2.99 7.59
N PHE A 26 4.16 -2.76 6.82
CA PHE A 26 3.48 -1.47 6.82
C PHE A 26 2.64 -1.26 8.08
N GLY A 27 2.01 -2.31 8.62
CA GLY A 27 1.22 -2.24 9.85
C GLY A 27 2.09 -1.86 11.04
N SER A 28 3.23 -2.55 11.25
CA SER A 28 4.15 -2.22 12.34
C SER A 28 4.72 -0.81 12.22
N TYR A 29 5.03 -0.37 11.00
CA TYR A 29 5.55 0.98 10.76
C TYR A 29 4.50 2.07 11.02
N ILE A 30 3.28 1.89 10.54
CA ILE A 30 2.16 2.82 10.76
C ILE A 30 1.77 2.88 12.24
N MET A 31 1.78 1.73 12.93
CA MET A 31 1.55 1.70 14.37
C MET A 31 2.64 2.46 15.13
N GLY A 32 3.90 2.33 14.72
CA GLY A 32 5.02 3.07 15.30
C GLY A 32 4.87 4.59 15.15
N ILE A 33 4.37 5.06 14.00
CA ILE A 33 4.06 6.48 13.79
C ILE A 33 2.92 6.94 14.70
N LEU A 34 1.89 6.10 14.88
CA LEU A 34 0.75 6.41 15.74
C LEU A 34 1.12 6.42 17.23
N ASP A 35 2.05 5.57 17.64
CA ASP A 35 2.57 5.49 19.01
C ASP A 35 3.59 6.60 19.33
N SER A 36 4.19 7.23 18.30
CA SER A 36 5.16 8.31 18.46
C SER A 36 4.58 9.54 19.18
N ASP A 37 5.38 10.31 19.90
CA ASP A 37 4.96 11.54 20.62
C ASP A 37 4.85 12.77 19.68
N GLU A 38 4.58 12.54 18.40
CA GLU A 38 4.46 13.60 17.39
C GLU A 38 3.04 14.21 17.37
N THR A 39 2.90 15.40 16.80
CA THR A 39 1.58 16.01 16.65
C THR A 39 0.72 15.25 15.64
N ALA A 40 -0.60 15.28 15.81
CA ALA A 40 -1.54 14.62 14.90
C ALA A 40 -1.35 15.04 13.43
N LYS A 41 -0.85 16.26 13.20
CA LYS A 41 -0.49 16.77 11.88
C LYS A 41 0.71 16.02 11.30
N GLU A 42 1.82 15.93 12.04
CA GLU A 42 3.03 15.22 11.61
C GLU A 42 2.75 13.74 11.33
N LYS A 43 2.01 13.07 12.22
CA LYS A 43 1.56 11.69 12.01
C LYS A 43 0.76 11.55 10.71
N SER A 44 -0.18 12.46 10.47
CA SER A 44 -0.99 12.44 9.25
C SER A 44 -0.14 12.64 8.00
N GLU A 45 0.80 13.59 8.01
CA GLU A 45 1.69 13.86 6.87
C GLU A 45 2.59 12.65 6.56
N ALA A 46 3.16 12.01 7.58
CA ALA A 46 3.97 10.80 7.44
C ALA A 46 3.16 9.64 6.84
N LEU A 47 1.99 9.35 7.42
CA LEU A 47 1.09 8.30 6.94
C LEU A 47 0.64 8.55 5.50
N GLN A 48 0.31 9.80 5.16
CA GLN A 48 -0.14 10.16 3.82
C GLN A 48 0.97 9.98 2.78
N GLY A 49 2.23 10.27 3.11
CA GLY A 49 3.36 10.04 2.22
C GLY A 49 3.53 8.56 1.87
N ILE A 50 3.55 7.70 2.89
CA ILE A 50 3.75 6.24 2.73
C ILE A 50 2.59 5.62 1.96
N LEU A 51 1.34 5.92 2.35
CA LEU A 51 0.16 5.39 1.69
C LEU A 51 0.03 5.90 0.25
N SER A 52 0.42 7.15 -0.02
CA SER A 52 0.42 7.71 -1.37
C SER A 52 1.44 6.99 -2.26
N GLU A 53 2.65 6.71 -1.77
CA GLU A 53 3.67 5.97 -2.51
C GLU A 53 3.20 4.54 -2.86
N ILE A 54 2.58 3.84 -1.91
CA ILE A 54 2.00 2.51 -2.14
C ILE A 54 0.93 2.54 -3.24
N VAL A 55 0.00 3.49 -3.17
CA VAL A 55 -1.10 3.62 -4.12
C VAL A 55 -0.60 4.07 -5.50
N GLU A 56 0.40 4.94 -5.55
CA GLU A 56 1.01 5.40 -6.80
C GLU A 56 1.80 4.28 -7.49
N ASN A 57 2.62 3.53 -6.76
CA ASN A 57 3.35 2.36 -7.28
C ASN A 57 2.40 1.29 -7.85
N ARG A 58 1.19 1.16 -7.29
CA ARG A 58 0.14 0.30 -7.86
C ARG A 58 -0.39 0.78 -9.21
N LYS A 59 -0.69 2.09 -9.31
CA LYS A 59 -1.20 2.68 -10.57
C LYS A 59 -0.18 2.55 -11.70
N THR A 60 1.10 2.70 -11.40
CA THR A 60 2.18 2.59 -12.41
C THR A 60 2.41 1.15 -12.86
N LYS A 61 2.37 0.16 -11.94
CA LYS A 61 2.48 -1.28 -12.28
C LYS A 61 1.30 -1.83 -13.10
N ALA A 62 0.15 -1.17 -13.08
CA ALA A 62 -1.00 -1.55 -13.93
C ALA A 62 -0.79 -1.22 -15.41
N VAL A 63 0.07 -0.25 -15.73
CA VAL A 63 0.35 0.20 -17.11
C VAL A 63 1.44 -0.65 -17.78
N GLU A 64 2.30 -1.31 -17.02
CA GLU A 64 3.48 -2.03 -17.53
C GLU A 64 3.17 -3.39 -18.20
N ARG A 65 1.91 -3.86 -18.20
CA ARG A 65 1.49 -5.15 -18.82
C ARG A 65 1.06 -5.06 -20.29
N ARG A 66 1.33 -3.95 -21.00
CA ARG A 66 0.91 -3.78 -22.41
C ARG A 66 2.01 -3.97 -23.46
N GLU A 67 3.28 -3.94 -23.12
CA GLU A 67 4.36 -4.00 -24.12
C GLU A 67 4.87 -5.43 -24.44
N GLU A 68 4.76 -6.40 -23.53
CA GLU A 68 5.35 -7.74 -23.79
C GLU A 68 4.51 -8.65 -24.71
N ARG A 69 3.28 -8.26 -25.07
CA ARG A 69 2.40 -9.09 -25.92
C ARG A 69 2.74 -9.05 -27.42
N LYS A 70 3.58 -8.11 -27.87
CA LYS A 70 3.91 -7.97 -29.30
C LYS A 70 5.03 -8.89 -29.78
N ALA A 71 5.77 -9.54 -28.89
CA ALA A 71 6.91 -10.39 -29.27
C ALA A 71 6.52 -11.84 -29.64
N GLN A 72 5.28 -12.29 -29.40
CA GLN A 72 4.88 -13.68 -29.59
C GLN A 72 4.22 -14.01 -30.94
N ASP A 73 3.80 -13.01 -31.72
CA ASP A 73 3.10 -13.23 -33.00
C ASP A 73 4.04 -13.53 -34.19
N CYS A 74 5.34 -13.24 -34.08
CA CYS A 74 6.29 -13.46 -35.19
C CYS A 74 6.84 -14.88 -35.31
N LYS A 75 6.63 -15.77 -34.32
CA LYS A 75 7.28 -17.10 -34.27
C LYS A 75 6.48 -18.24 -34.91
N GLY A 76 5.29 -17.95 -35.44
CA GLY A 76 4.36 -18.94 -35.99
C GLY A 76 4.33 -19.09 -37.52
N ARG A 77 5.23 -18.43 -38.26
CA ARG A 77 5.36 -18.59 -39.72
C ARG A 77 6.81 -18.87 -40.11
N ALA A 78 7.27 -20.06 -39.79
CA ALA A 78 8.43 -20.70 -40.39
C ALA A 78 8.00 -22.10 -40.87
#